data_AF-A0A9Y2D9M1-F1
#
_entry.id   AF-A0A9Y2D9M1-F1
#
_cell.length_a   1.000
_cell.length_b   1.000
_cell.length_c   1.000
_cell.angle_alpha   90.00
_cell.angle_beta   90.00
_cell.angle_gamma   90.00
#
_symmetry.space_group_name_H-M   'P 1'
#
loop_
_entity.id
_entity.type
_entity.pdbx_description
1 polymer ?
#
loop_
_entity_poly.entity_id
_entity_poly.type
_entity_poly.pdbx_seq_one_letter_code
_entity_poly.pdbx_strand_id
1 'polypeptide(L)'
;MAKSKPFHWHEPATTACPQCDGTGEFRGMFYSSPCANCDGTGLVGENGEPLKPEELLPTMRRQRDRAVADLDGARQHYRQLLQIPGVREALAAQQQREEERQRDEDMALRKRLRGG
;
A
#
# COMPACT_ATOMS: atom_id res chain seq x y z
N MET A 1 19.50 37.17 -15.23
CA MET A 1 19.13 35.78 -14.90
C MET A 1 19.19 35.62 -13.39
N ALA A 2 18.03 35.56 -12.71
CA ALA A 2 17.99 35.36 -11.26
C ALA A 2 18.40 33.91 -10.96
N LYS A 3 19.56 33.74 -10.32
CA LYS A 3 19.99 32.44 -9.79
C LYS A 3 19.03 32.09 -8.65
N SER A 4 18.12 31.14 -8.85
CA SER A 4 17.28 30.63 -7.78
C SER A 4 18.19 30.10 -6.68
N LYS A 5 18.02 30.61 -5.45
CA LYS A 5 18.67 30.01 -4.28
C LYS A 5 18.24 28.53 -4.24
N PRO A 6 19.17 27.58 -4.06
CA PRO A 6 18.79 26.19 -3.86
C PRO A 6 17.84 26.15 -2.65
N PHE A 7 16.60 25.76 -2.90
CA PHE A 7 15.63 25.53 -1.84
C PHE A 7 16.05 24.25 -1.13
N HIS A 8 16.79 24.41 -0.04
CA HIS A 8 17.16 23.31 0.84
C HIS A 8 15.94 22.95 1.69
N TRP A 9 14.99 22.26 1.06
CA TRP A 9 13.87 21.66 1.78
C TRP A 9 14.41 20.51 2.64
N HIS A 10 14.13 20.58 3.94
CA HIS A 10 14.38 19.48 4.86
C HIS A 10 13.08 18.70 5.03
N GLU A 11 13.15 17.38 4.90
CA GLU A 11 11.97 16.55 5.12
C GLU A 11 11.58 16.62 6.59
N PRO A 12 10.34 17.03 6.92
CA PRO A 12 9.88 17.03 8.29
C PRO A 12 9.82 15.59 8.79
N ALA A 13 10.14 15.40 10.06
CA ALA A 13 9.90 14.13 10.72
C ALA A 13 8.38 13.89 10.80
N THR A 14 7.95 12.73 10.30
CA THR A 14 6.54 12.34 10.22
C THR A 14 6.33 10.99 10.86
N THR A 15 5.14 10.80 11.43
CA THR A 15 4.71 9.52 11.99
C THR A 15 3.34 9.15 11.42
N ALA A 16 3.00 7.86 11.48
CA ALA A 16 1.66 7.41 11.10
C ALA A 16 0.63 8.04 12.03
N CYS A 17 -0.45 8.58 11.45
CA CYS A 17 -1.53 9.19 12.22
C CYS A 17 -2.15 8.13 13.17
N PRO A 18 -2.16 8.36 14.49
CA PRO A 18 -2.63 7.37 15.46
C PRO A 18 -4.15 7.14 15.41
N GLN A 19 -4.90 8.04 14.78
CA GLN A 19 -6.36 7.94 14.70
C GLN A 19 -6.84 7.08 13.51
N CYS A 20 -6.03 6.97 12.46
CA CYS A 20 -6.35 6.14 11.30
C CYS A 20 -5.25 5.11 11.00
N ASP A 21 -4.33 4.89 11.93
CA ASP A 21 -3.19 3.95 11.80
C ASP A 21 -2.42 4.10 10.49
N GLY A 22 -2.23 5.35 10.05
CA GLY A 22 -1.51 5.65 8.81
C GLY A 22 -2.30 5.45 7.51
N THR A 23 -3.55 4.99 7.57
CA THR A 23 -4.35 4.71 6.36
C THR A 23 -4.82 5.97 5.63
N GLY A 24 -4.87 7.10 6.32
CA GLY A 24 -5.45 8.35 5.78
C GLY A 24 -6.98 8.33 5.68
N GLU A 25 -7.64 7.21 5.99
CA GLU A 25 -9.08 7.06 5.85
C GLU A 25 -9.70 6.53 7.15
N PHE A 26 -10.92 6.98 7.43
CA PHE A 26 -11.80 6.30 8.37
C PHE A 26 -12.74 5.40 7.58
N ARG A 27 -12.84 4.12 7.99
CA ARG A 27 -13.73 3.14 7.36
C ARG A 27 -14.94 2.87 8.25
N GLY A 28 -16.09 3.39 7.86
CA GLY A 28 -17.39 2.99 8.39
C GLY A 28 -17.87 1.68 7.75
N MET A 29 -19.01 1.17 8.22
CA MET A 29 -19.59 -0.08 7.71
C MET A 29 -19.97 0.00 6.21
N PHE A 30 -20.31 1.20 5.71
CA PHE A 30 -20.80 1.42 4.34
C PHE A 30 -20.17 2.61 3.62
N TYR A 31 -19.17 3.26 4.22
CA TYR A 31 -18.52 4.42 3.64
C TYR A 31 -17.07 4.54 4.12
N SER A 32 -16.24 5.23 3.33
CA SER A 32 -14.96 5.75 3.78
C SER A 32 -14.97 7.27 3.72
N SER A 33 -14.25 7.90 4.65
CA SER A 33 -14.03 9.34 4.64
C SER A 33 -12.57 9.64 4.94
N PRO A 34 -12.00 10.74 4.42
CA PRO A 34 -10.66 11.19 4.81
C PRO A 34 -10.58 11.35 6.34
N CYS A 35 -9.47 10.93 6.93
CA CYS A 35 -9.24 11.12 8.36
C CYS A 35 -9.05 12.61 8.66
N ALA A 36 -9.95 13.19 9.46
CA ALA A 36 -9.91 14.60 9.81
C ALA A 36 -8.67 15.00 10.64
N ASN A 37 -8.07 14.05 11.38
CA ASN A 37 -6.91 14.33 12.22
C ASN A 37 -5.61 14.52 11.43
N CYS A 38 -5.56 14.03 10.19
CA CYS A 38 -4.38 14.15 9.32
C CYS A 38 -4.75 14.67 7.93
N ASP A 39 -5.92 15.29 7.77
CA ASP A 39 -6.44 15.79 6.50
C ASP A 39 -6.40 14.76 5.35
N GLY A 40 -6.64 13.50 5.68
CA GLY A 40 -6.65 12.40 4.71
C GLY A 40 -5.27 11.87 4.31
N THR A 41 -4.20 12.40 4.89
CA THR A 41 -2.82 12.11 4.45
C THR A 41 -2.24 10.84 5.07
N GLY A 42 -2.83 10.38 6.17
CA GLY A 42 -2.30 9.27 6.97
C GLY A 42 -1.09 9.66 7.82
N LEU A 43 -0.61 10.90 7.75
CA LEU A 43 0.62 11.33 8.41
C LEU A 43 0.37 12.54 9.30
N VAL A 44 1.09 12.58 10.41
CA VAL A 44 1.16 13.74 11.30
C VAL A 44 2.61 14.09 11.56
N GLY A 45 2.87 15.35 11.92
CA GLY A 45 4.18 15.76 12.44
C GLY A 45 4.48 15.12 13.80
N GLU A 46 5.68 15.35 14.32
CA GLU A 46 6.09 14.85 15.65
C GLU A 46 5.19 15.34 16.79
N ASN A 47 4.60 16.52 16.63
CA ASN A 47 3.66 17.11 17.57
C ASN A 47 2.25 16.51 17.49
N GLY A 48 2.01 15.57 16.56
CA GLY A 48 0.70 14.96 16.33
C GLY A 48 -0.27 15.84 15.53
N GLU A 49 0.18 17.01 15.05
CA GLU A 49 -0.63 17.89 14.20
C GLU A 49 -0.52 17.49 12.73
N PRO A 50 -1.53 17.83 11.90
CA PRO A 50 -1.44 17.71 10.46
C PRO A 50 -0.22 18.44 9.91
N LEU A 51 0.37 17.86 8.86
CA LEU A 51 1.45 18.50 8.12
C LEU A 51 0.98 19.81 7.50
N LYS A 52 1.84 20.83 7.54
CA LYS A 52 1.54 22.10 6.87
C LYS A 52 1.46 21.90 5.36
N PRO A 53 0.61 22.65 4.63
CA PRO A 53 0.47 22.50 3.18
C PRO A 53 1.79 22.62 2.41
N GLU A 54 2.71 23.47 2.87
CA GLU A 54 4.02 23.69 2.23
C GLU A 54 4.96 22.47 2.37
N GLU A 55 4.76 21.67 3.40
CA GLU A 55 5.54 20.47 3.73
C GLU A 55 4.89 19.20 3.19
N LEU A 56 3.57 19.21 3.03
CA LEU A 56 2.78 18.06 2.64
C LEU A 56 3.12 17.57 1.23
N LEU A 57 3.09 18.44 0.23
CA LEU A 57 3.32 18.06 -1.17
C LEU A 57 4.73 17.47 -1.39
N PRO A 58 5.82 18.09 -0.91
CA PRO A 58 7.15 17.50 -0.97
C PRO A 58 7.26 16.15 -0.25
N THR A 59 6.66 16.01 0.94
CA THR A 59 6.64 14.76 1.72
C THR A 59 5.92 13.64 0.96
N MET A 60 4.75 13.92 0.41
CA MET A 60 3.98 12.95 -0.39
C MET A 60 4.73 12.50 -1.64
N ARG A 61 5.42 13.43 -2.30
CA ARG A 61 6.27 13.10 -3.44
C ARG A 61 7.40 12.15 -3.05
N ARG A 62 8.08 12.41 -1.92
CA ARG A 62 9.13 11.54 -1.40
C ARG A 62 8.61 10.14 -1.04
N GLN A 63 7.47 10.05 -0.37
CA GLN A 63 6.87 8.75 -0.05
C GLN A 63 6.52 7.95 -1.30
N ARG A 64 5.90 8.60 -2.29
CA ARG A 64 5.62 7.98 -3.58
C ARG A 64 6.90 7.47 -4.24
N ASP A 65 7.95 8.30 -4.26
CA ASP A 65 9.22 7.92 -4.90
C ASP A 65 9.88 6.72 -4.17
N ARG A 66 9.79 6.63 -2.83
CA ARG A 66 10.21 5.44 -2.06
C ARG A 66 9.39 4.20 -2.42
N ALA A 67 8.07 4.32 -2.40
CA ALA A 67 7.18 3.20 -2.74
C ALA A 67 7.42 2.67 -4.16
N VAL A 68 7.71 3.55 -5.12
CA VAL A 68 8.10 3.16 -6.49
C VAL A 68 9.42 2.39 -6.48
N ALA A 69 10.44 2.89 -5.76
CA ALA A 69 11.72 2.19 -5.65
C ALA A 69 11.58 0.80 -5.01
N ASP A 70 10.77 0.67 -3.96
CA ASP A 70 10.49 -0.60 -3.29
C ASP A 70 9.77 -1.58 -4.22
N LEU A 71 8.76 -1.11 -4.95
CA LEU A 71 8.04 -1.92 -5.94
C LEU A 71 8.95 -2.39 -7.07
N ASP A 72 9.84 -1.53 -7.57
CA ASP A 72 10.78 -1.89 -8.62
C ASP A 72 11.83 -2.88 -8.12
N GLY A 73 12.31 -2.73 -6.89
CA GLY A 73 13.16 -3.71 -6.22
C GLY A 73 12.48 -5.08 -6.10
N ALA A 74 11.24 -5.11 -5.61
CA ALA A 74 10.45 -6.33 -5.48
C ALA A 74 10.21 -7.01 -6.85
N ARG A 75 9.90 -6.23 -7.89
CA ARG A 75 9.73 -6.74 -9.27
C ARG A 75 11.01 -7.35 -9.81
N GLN A 76 12.15 -6.70 -9.60
CA GLN A 76 13.44 -7.23 -10.03
C GLN A 76 13.77 -8.54 -9.32
N HIS A 77 13.57 -8.58 -8.00
CA HIS A 77 13.78 -9.79 -7.22
C HIS A 77 12.88 -10.94 -7.69
N TYR A 78 11.58 -10.68 -7.91
CA TYR A 78 10.66 -11.67 -8.45
C TYR A 78 11.11 -12.21 -9.82
N ARG A 79 11.56 -11.33 -10.72
CA ARG A 79 12.11 -11.77 -12.02
C ARG A 79 13.33 -12.68 -11.88
N GLN A 80 14.21 -12.42 -10.91
CA GLN A 80 15.36 -13.27 -10.64
C GLN A 80 14.92 -14.66 -10.15
N LEU A 81 13.94 -14.73 -9.25
CA LEU A 81 13.39 -16.01 -8.79
C LEU A 81 12.82 -16.84 -9.94
N LEU A 82 12.13 -16.21 -10.89
CA LEU A 82 11.58 -16.88 -12.08
C LEU A 82 12.63 -17.39 -13.07
N GLN A 83 13.90 -17.01 -12.91
CA GLN A 83 15.01 -17.56 -13.71
C GLN A 83 15.61 -18.81 -13.09
N ILE A 84 15.34 -19.08 -11.81
CA ILE A 84 15.81 -20.30 -11.14
C ILE A 84 15.08 -21.50 -11.75
N PRO A 85 15.80 -22.54 -12.22
CA PRO A 85 15.18 -23.74 -12.77
C PRO A 85 14.18 -24.40 -11.80
N GLY A 86 13.02 -24.82 -12.27
CA GLY A 86 12.00 -25.48 -11.46
C GLY A 86 11.02 -24.56 -10.73
N VAL A 87 11.34 -23.26 -10.58
CA VAL A 87 10.47 -22.32 -9.83
C VAL A 87 9.17 -22.06 -10.58
N ARG A 88 9.22 -21.91 -11.91
CA ARG A 88 8.01 -21.65 -12.72
C ARG A 88 7.04 -22.82 -12.67
N GLU A 89 7.57 -24.04 -12.77
CA GLU A 89 6.79 -25.26 -12.68
C GLU A 89 6.18 -25.42 -11.29
N ALA A 90 6.95 -25.12 -10.23
CA ALA A 90 6.47 -25.17 -8.86
C ALA A 90 5.32 -24.17 -8.60
N LEU A 91 5.44 -22.95 -9.11
CA LEU A 91 4.38 -21.93 -9.02
C LEU A 91 3.11 -22.36 -9.78
N ALA A 92 3.25 -22.89 -11.00
CA ALA A 92 2.12 -23.37 -11.77
C ALA A 92 1.38 -24.53 -11.06
N ALA A 93 2.13 -25.47 -10.48
CA ALA A 93 1.55 -26.57 -9.70
C ALA A 93 0.85 -26.07 -8.43
N GLN A 94 1.37 -25.04 -7.76
CA GLN A 94 0.67 -24.42 -6.62
C GLN A 94 -0.63 -23.75 -7.06
N GLN A 95 -0.60 -22.99 -8.15
CA GLN A 95 -1.77 -22.29 -8.66
C GLN A 95 -2.89 -23.29 -9.02
N GLN A 96 -2.57 -24.41 -9.68
CA GLN A 96 -3.55 -25.46 -9.96
C GLN A 96 -4.20 -26.01 -8.70
N ARG A 97 -3.41 -26.27 -7.64
CA ARG A 97 -3.95 -26.73 -6.34
C ARG A 97 -4.87 -25.70 -5.70
N GLU A 98 -4.55 -24.42 -5.82
CA GLU A 98 -5.39 -23.34 -5.29
C GLU A 98 -6.71 -23.21 -6.07
N GLU A 99 -6.66 -23.31 -7.39
CA GLU A 99 -7.85 -23.29 -8.25
C GLU A 99 -8.77 -24.50 -7.99
N GLU A 100 -8.20 -25.70 -7.83
CA GLU A 100 -8.95 -26.90 -7.43
C GLU A 100 -9.62 -26.70 -6.07
N ARG A 101 -8.87 -26.22 -5.07
CA ARG A 101 -9.43 -25.90 -3.75
C ARG A 101 -10.57 -24.89 -3.81
N GLN A 102 -10.40 -23.81 -4.58
CA GLN A 102 -11.45 -22.80 -4.74
C GLN A 102 -12.69 -23.39 -5.41
N ARG A 103 -12.53 -24.24 -6.43
CA ARG A 103 -13.66 -24.92 -7.08
C ARG A 103 -14.40 -25.86 -6.12
N ASP A 104 -13.66 -26.58 -5.30
CA ASP A 104 -14.24 -27.48 -4.30
C ASP A 104 -14.98 -26.70 -3.21
N GLU A 105 -14.39 -25.60 -2.72
CA GLU A 105 -15.01 -24.68 -1.77
C GLU A 105 -16.30 -24.08 -2.34
N ASP A 106 -16.29 -23.62 -3.60
CA ASP A 106 -17.46 -23.10 -4.31
C ASP A 106 -18.54 -24.18 -4.52
N MET A 107 -18.15 -25.39 -4.92
CA MET A 107 -19.09 -26.50 -5.08
C MET A 107 -19.75 -26.86 -3.75
N ALA A 108 -18.96 -26.93 -2.67
CA ALA A 108 -19.45 -27.18 -1.32
C ALA A 108 -20.39 -26.07 -0.83
N LEU A 109 -20.10 -24.80 -1.13
CA LEU A 109 -20.99 -23.68 -0.84
C LEU A 109 -22.31 -23.80 -1.60
N ARG A 110 -22.28 -24.06 -2.91
CA ARG A 110 -23.49 -24.23 -3.73
C ARG A 110 -24.36 -25.40 -3.27
N LYS A 111 -23.74 -26.51 -2.82
CA LYS A 111 -24.44 -27.65 -2.24
C LYS A 111 -25.16 -27.27 -0.95
N ARG A 112 -24.51 -26.52 -0.05
CA ARG A 112 -25.13 -26.01 1.18
C ARG A 112 -26.34 -25.12 0.91
N LEU A 113 -26.26 -24.24 -0.10
CA LEU A 113 -27.34 -23.31 -0.43
C LEU A 113 -28.58 -23.98 -1.08
N ARG A 114 -28.44 -25.16 -1.70
CA ARG A 114 -29.55 -25.89 -2.35
C ARG A 114 -30.26 -26.91 -1.46
N GLY A 115 -29.76 -27.13 -0.24
CA GLY A 115 -30.21 -28.21 0.65
C GLY A 115 -30.43 -27.77 2.09
N GLY A 116 -30.92 -26.55 2.29
CA GLY A 116 -31.53 -26.06 3.53
C GLY A 116 -33.01 -25.79 3.31
#